data_AF-A0A1W1XDM8-F1
#
_entry.id   AF-A0A1W1XDM8-F1
#
_cell.length_a   1.000
_cell.length_b   1.000
_cell.length_c   1.000
_cell.angle_alpha   90.00
_cell.angle_beta   90.00
_cell.angle_gamma   90.00
#
_symmetry.space_group_name_H-M   'P 1'
#
loop_
_entity.id
_entity.type
_entity.pdbx_description
1 polymer ?
#
loop_
_entity_poly.entity_id
_entity_poly.type
_entity_poly.pdbx_seq_one_letter_code
_entity_poly.pdbx_strand_id
1 'polypeptide(L)'
;MQLNDTDKMAMIIVDYLEKNLGDKIGSCNIFNVVDDKNYRAFSIRFEAYDYFIVLFNYDRGLIGCSIQYGDNNFIGLKNSQKWYEKADFDVFCKELQQQLELRIPDKFLEANSWK
;
A
#
# COMPACT_ATOMS: atom_id res chain seq x y z
N MET A 1 18.26 8.11 14.22
CA MET A 1 18.16 6.64 14.25
C MET A 1 18.69 6.14 12.91
N GLN A 2 19.54 5.11 12.89
CA GLN A 2 20.04 4.56 11.62
C GLN A 2 19.01 3.57 11.10
N LEU A 3 18.56 3.76 9.85
CA LEU A 3 17.54 2.91 9.22
C LEU A 3 18.15 1.56 8.85
N ASN A 4 17.44 0.48 9.19
CA ASN A 4 17.83 -0.87 8.82
C ASN A 4 17.46 -1.15 7.35
N ASP A 5 17.86 -2.30 6.80
CA ASP A 5 17.61 -2.58 5.39
C ASP A 5 16.12 -2.79 5.10
N THR A 6 15.38 -3.35 6.05
CA THR A 6 13.93 -3.53 5.92
C THR A 6 13.18 -2.19 5.97
N ASP A 7 13.64 -1.23 6.78
CA ASP A 7 13.12 0.15 6.75
C ASP A 7 13.31 0.77 5.35
N LYS A 8 14.48 0.58 4.74
CA LYS A 8 14.76 1.07 3.39
C LYS A 8 13.85 0.45 2.34
N MET A 9 13.57 -0.85 2.45
CA MET A 9 12.59 -1.52 1.58
C MET A 9 11.21 -0.89 1.74
N ALA A 10 10.76 -0.65 2.97
CA ALA A 10 9.48 -0.01 3.22
C ALA A 10 9.40 1.41 2.62
N MET A 11 10.45 2.21 2.77
CA MET A 11 10.52 3.56 2.19
C MET A 11 10.47 3.54 0.66
N ILE A 12 11.12 2.59 -0.01
CA ILE A 12 11.03 2.44 -1.46
C ILE A 12 9.56 2.23 -1.89
N ILE A 13 8.79 1.42 -1.14
CA ILE A 13 7.38 1.22 -1.43
C ILE A 13 6.58 2.51 -1.22
N VAL A 14 6.86 3.26 -0.15
CA VAL A 14 6.25 4.57 0.08
C VAL A 14 6.50 5.50 -1.10
N ASP A 15 7.74 5.59 -1.60
CA ASP A 15 8.09 6.43 -2.75
C ASP A 15 7.27 6.04 -4.00
N TYR A 16 7.10 4.73 -4.26
CA TYR A 16 6.27 4.26 -5.37
C TYR A 16 4.79 4.61 -5.20
N LEU A 17 4.25 4.47 -3.98
CA LEU A 17 2.87 4.80 -3.66
C LEU A 17 2.62 6.30 -3.83
N GLU A 18 3.46 7.15 -3.24
CA GLU A 18 3.35 8.61 -3.33
C GLU A 18 3.49 9.09 -4.78
N LYS A 19 4.47 8.55 -5.53
CA LYS A 19 4.65 8.88 -6.95
C LYS A 19 3.44 8.52 -7.81
N ASN A 20 2.87 7.32 -7.63
CA ASN A 20 1.83 6.81 -8.52
C ASN A 20 0.41 7.21 -8.12
N LEU A 21 0.12 7.33 -6.82
CA LEU A 21 -1.20 7.75 -6.34
C LEU A 21 -1.31 9.27 -6.19
N GLY A 22 -0.19 9.97 -6.00
CA GLY A 22 -0.12 11.43 -5.99
C GLY A 22 -0.99 12.05 -4.90
N ASP A 23 -1.97 12.84 -5.31
CA ASP A 23 -2.92 13.51 -4.43
C ASP A 23 -4.01 12.59 -3.84
N LYS A 24 -4.05 11.32 -4.26
CA LYS A 24 -5.04 10.31 -3.80
C LYS A 24 -4.57 9.52 -2.59
N ILE A 25 -3.41 9.85 -2.02
CA ILE A 25 -2.83 9.14 -0.87
C ILE A 25 -2.47 10.14 0.23
N GLY A 26 -2.83 9.79 1.47
CA GLY A 26 -2.42 10.51 2.67
C GLY A 26 -1.06 10.06 3.19
N SER A 27 -0.72 10.46 4.42
CA SER A 27 0.56 10.09 5.03
C SER A 27 0.71 8.58 5.20
N CYS A 28 1.86 8.03 4.81
CA CYS A 28 2.21 6.63 5.03
C CYS A 28 2.86 6.42 6.41
N ASN A 29 2.34 5.46 7.17
CA ASN A 29 2.92 5.01 8.43
C ASN A 29 3.50 3.60 8.28
N ILE A 30 4.81 3.47 8.47
CA ILE A 30 5.52 2.18 8.47
C ILE A 30 5.55 1.62 9.89
N PHE A 31 5.17 0.36 10.06
CA PHE A 31 5.13 -0.31 11.36
C PHE A 31 5.34 -1.82 11.23
N ASN A 32 5.45 -2.50 12.38
CA ASN A 32 5.75 -3.94 12.46
C ASN A 32 7.00 -4.35 11.67
N VAL A 33 8.03 -3.50 11.68
CA VAL A 33 9.29 -3.77 10.97
C VAL A 33 10.05 -4.86 11.72
N VAL A 34 10.35 -5.94 11.02
CA VAL A 34 11.22 -7.03 11.47
C VAL A 34 12.38 -7.12 10.50
N ASP A 35 13.61 -6.91 11.00
CA ASP A 35 14.84 -7.04 10.22
C ASP A 35 15.72 -8.17 10.78
N ASP A 36 15.32 -9.41 10.52
CA ASP A 36 16.12 -10.60 10.81
C ASP A 36 16.62 -11.25 9.51
N LYS A 37 17.82 -11.85 9.54
CA LYS A 37 18.44 -12.49 8.37
C LYS A 37 17.57 -13.58 7.75
N ASN A 38 16.75 -14.27 8.54
CA ASN A 38 15.87 -15.33 8.10
C ASN A 38 14.39 -14.90 8.04
N TYR A 39 14.07 -13.71 8.54
CA TYR A 39 12.71 -13.21 8.54
C TYR A 39 12.66 -11.68 8.44
N ARG A 40 12.21 -11.20 7.29
CA ARG A 40 11.87 -9.80 7.09
C ARG A 40 10.37 -9.62 6.90
N ALA A 41 9.82 -8.63 7.57
CA ALA A 41 8.42 -8.24 7.48
C ALA A 41 8.25 -6.75 7.77
N PHE A 42 7.26 -6.12 7.15
CA PHE A 42 6.80 -4.78 7.52
C PHE A 42 5.38 -4.54 7.01
N SER A 43 4.72 -3.55 7.60
CA SER A 43 3.41 -3.08 7.19
C SER A 43 3.46 -1.57 6.92
N ILE A 44 2.66 -1.11 5.96
CA ILE A 44 2.46 0.31 5.68
C ILE A 44 0.96 0.59 5.72
N ARG A 45 0.55 1.52 6.58
CA ARG A 45 -0.83 2.02 6.65
C ARG A 45 -0.88 3.41 6.04
N PHE A 46 -1.86 3.64 5.17
CA PHE A 46 -2.11 4.95 4.60
C PHE A 46 -3.61 5.13 4.33
N GLU A 47 -4.03 6.39 4.25
CA GLU A 47 -5.35 6.76 3.74
C GLU A 47 -5.29 6.88 2.22
N ALA A 48 -6.30 6.37 1.54
CA ALA A 48 -6.46 6.48 0.09
C ALA A 48 -7.81 7.13 -0.25
N TYR A 49 -7.76 8.15 -1.10
CA TYR A 49 -8.90 8.96 -1.57
C TYR A 49 -9.73 9.57 -0.44
N ASP A 50 -9.15 9.86 0.73
CA ASP A 50 -9.90 10.31 1.92
C ASP A 50 -11.14 9.43 2.23
N TYR A 51 -11.05 8.14 1.91
CA TYR A 51 -12.19 7.22 1.91
C TYR A 51 -11.84 5.86 2.53
N PHE A 52 -10.69 5.29 2.16
CA PHE A 52 -10.24 4.00 2.68
C PHE A 52 -8.96 4.10 3.47
N ILE A 53 -8.89 3.37 4.58
CA ILE A 53 -7.62 3.01 5.20
C ILE A 53 -7.10 1.76 4.50
N VAL A 54 -5.92 1.85 3.89
CA VAL A 54 -5.27 0.76 3.18
C VAL A 54 -4.06 0.28 3.98
N LEU A 55 -3.91 -1.04 4.04
CA LEU A 55 -2.79 -1.72 4.64
C LEU A 55 -2.03 -2.50 3.57
N PHE A 56 -0.81 -2.07 3.28
CA PHE A 56 0.18 -2.86 2.56
C PHE A 56 0.95 -3.74 3.56
N ASN A 57 1.19 -5.00 3.20
CA ASN A 57 2.01 -5.91 3.99
C ASN A 57 3.10 -6.54 3.12
N TYR A 58 4.29 -6.65 3.69
CA TYR A 58 5.38 -7.48 3.21
C TYR A 58 5.72 -8.53 4.27
N ASP A 59 5.76 -9.82 3.89
CA ASP A 59 6.23 -10.92 4.74
C ASP A 59 7.01 -11.92 3.87
N ARG A 60 8.31 -12.08 4.16
CA ARG A 60 9.21 -13.04 3.46
C ARG A 60 9.11 -12.96 1.93
N GLY A 61 9.06 -11.75 1.39
CA GLY A 61 8.99 -11.50 -0.06
C GLY A 61 7.59 -11.44 -0.64
N LEU A 62 6.56 -11.96 0.05
CA LEU A 62 5.17 -11.85 -0.39
C LEU A 62 4.65 -10.45 -0.07
N ILE A 63 3.95 -9.83 -1.03
CA ILE A 63 3.33 -8.51 -0.88
C ILE A 63 1.83 -8.55 -1.17
N GLY A 64 1.09 -7.64 -0.55
CA GLY A 64 -0.33 -7.45 -0.83
C GLY A 64 -0.95 -6.28 -0.08
N CYS A 65 -2.10 -5.82 -0.57
CA CYS A 65 -2.89 -4.77 0.05
C CYS A 65 -4.24 -5.26 0.55
N SER A 66 -4.78 -4.58 1.55
CA SER A 66 -6.15 -4.76 2.02
C SER A 66 -6.75 -3.44 2.48
N ILE A 67 -8.07 -3.30 2.38
CA ILE A 67 -8.80 -2.22 3.04
C ILE A 67 -9.09 -2.65 4.48
N GLN A 68 -8.74 -1.81 5.44
CA GLN A 68 -9.00 -2.03 6.86
C GLN A 68 -10.40 -1.49 7.23
N TYR A 69 -11.20 -2.31 7.91
CA TYR A 69 -12.51 -1.96 8.47
C TYR A 69 -12.54 -2.23 9.97
N GLY A 70 -12.48 -1.16 10.77
CA GLY A 70 -12.26 -1.26 12.21
C GLY A 70 -10.88 -1.87 12.53
N ASP A 71 -10.76 -2.51 13.68
CA ASP A 71 -9.43 -2.90 14.18
C ASP A 71 -8.90 -4.21 13.56
N ASN A 72 -9.78 -5.16 13.21
CA ASN A 72 -9.38 -6.53 12.87
C ASN A 72 -10.04 -7.10 11.61
N ASN A 73 -10.82 -6.31 10.84
CA ASN A 73 -11.40 -6.80 9.59
C ASN A 73 -10.69 -6.19 8.40
N PHE A 74 -10.38 -7.05 7.42
CA PHE A 74 -9.60 -6.67 6.25
C PHE A 74 -10.24 -7.24 4.98
N ILE A 75 -10.40 -6.40 3.97
CA ILE A 75 -10.83 -6.83 2.63
C ILE A 75 -9.62 -6.80 1.71
N GLY A 76 -9.15 -7.99 1.31
CA GLY A 76 -8.01 -8.11 0.40
C GLY A 76 -8.26 -7.43 -0.94
N LEU A 77 -7.27 -6.68 -1.42
CA LEU A 77 -7.25 -6.07 -2.75
C LEU A 77 -6.43 -6.97 -3.68
N LYS A 78 -7.05 -7.42 -4.77
CA LYS A 78 -6.36 -8.28 -5.73
C LYS A 78 -5.28 -7.49 -6.46
N ASN A 79 -4.11 -8.10 -6.59
CA ASN A 79 -3.00 -7.57 -7.37
C ASN A 79 -2.27 -8.72 -8.06
N SER A 80 -1.82 -8.51 -9.29
CA SER A 80 -1.03 -9.47 -10.07
C SER A 80 0.41 -9.55 -9.56
N GLN A 81 0.94 -8.47 -8.98
CA GLN A 81 2.30 -8.38 -8.45
C GLN A 81 2.32 -8.85 -6.98
N LYS A 82 2.74 -10.10 -6.77
CA LYS A 82 2.66 -10.76 -5.46
C LYS A 82 4.00 -10.93 -4.74
N TRP A 83 5.11 -10.83 -5.47
CA TRP A 83 6.45 -11.09 -4.94
C TRP A 83 7.32 -9.86 -5.11
N TYR A 84 7.79 -9.28 -4.01
CA TYR A 84 8.58 -8.03 -3.99
C TYR A 84 9.71 -8.01 -5.02
N GLU A 85 10.54 -9.06 -5.05
CA GLU A 85 11.71 -9.18 -5.94
C GLU A 85 11.37 -9.24 -7.43
N LYS A 86 10.12 -9.53 -7.78
CA LYS A 86 9.65 -9.68 -9.17
C LYS A 86 8.57 -8.67 -9.53
N ALA A 87 8.14 -7.85 -8.58
CA ALA A 87 7.02 -6.94 -8.75
C ALA A 87 7.44 -5.77 -9.63
N ASP A 88 6.63 -5.46 -10.63
CA ASP A 88 6.63 -4.14 -11.23
C ASP A 88 5.75 -3.22 -10.36
N PHE A 89 6.37 -2.32 -9.61
CA PHE A 89 5.65 -1.47 -8.66
C PHE A 89 4.80 -0.39 -9.32
N ASP A 90 5.11 0.02 -10.56
CA ASP A 90 4.23 0.93 -11.30
C ASP A 90 2.95 0.18 -11.72
N VAL A 91 3.06 -1.09 -12.16
CA VAL A 91 1.88 -1.95 -12.40
C VAL A 91 1.11 -2.24 -11.11
N PHE A 92 1.82 -2.53 -10.01
CA PHE A 92 1.19 -2.76 -8.70
C PHE A 92 0.33 -1.58 -8.28
N CYS A 93 0.87 -0.35 -8.36
CA CYS A 93 0.15 0.85 -7.96
C CYS A 93 -1.06 1.13 -8.87
N LYS A 94 -0.93 0.92 -10.18
CA LYS A 94 -2.04 1.05 -11.13
C LYS A 94 -3.19 0.09 -10.80
N GLU A 95 -2.89 -1.16 -10.52
CA GLU A 95 -3.93 -2.15 -10.16
C GLU A 95 -4.55 -1.86 -8.79
N LEU A 96 -3.74 -1.39 -7.82
CA LEU A 96 -4.24 -0.93 -6.52
C LEU A 96 -5.24 0.22 -6.70
N GLN A 97 -4.89 1.21 -7.53
CA GLN A 97 -5.75 2.34 -7.86
C GLN A 97 -7.09 1.86 -8.44
N GLN A 98 -7.05 0.99 -9.45
CA GLN A 98 -8.25 0.41 -10.06
C GLN A 98 -9.13 -0.34 -9.05
N GLN A 99 -8.52 -1.12 -8.15
CA GLN A 99 -9.29 -1.81 -7.11
C GLN A 99 -9.97 -0.84 -6.14
N LEU A 100 -9.32 0.27 -5.78
CA LEU A 100 -9.91 1.27 -4.89
C LEU A 100 -11.06 2.00 -5.60
N GLU A 101 -10.84 2.50 -6.82
CA GLU A 101 -11.83 3.27 -7.59
C GLU A 101 -13.09 2.44 -7.92
N LEU A 102 -12.97 1.12 -8.14
CA LEU A 102 -14.13 0.24 -8.30
C LEU A 102 -15.07 0.19 -7.10
N ARG A 103 -14.62 0.64 -5.93
CA ARG A 103 -15.34 0.57 -4.65
C ARG A 103 -15.74 1.96 -4.13
N ILE A 104 -15.21 3.04 -4.71
CA ILE A 104 -15.53 4.41 -4.34
C ILE A 104 -16.64 4.90 -5.27
N PRO A 105 -17.69 5.56 -4.76
CA PRO A 105 -18.73 6.13 -5.62
C PRO A 105 -18.15 7.13 -6.64
N ASP A 106 -18.52 6.99 -7.91
CA ASP A 106 -18.06 7.89 -8.99
C ASP A 106 -18.25 9.38 -8.66
N LYS A 107 -19.41 9.74 -8.11
CA LYS A 107 -19.73 11.13 -7.70
C LYS A 107 -18.75 11.68 -6.67
N PHE A 108 -18.19 10.83 -5.81
CA PHE A 108 -17.21 11.23 -4.82
C PHE A 108 -15.85 11.47 -5.46
N LEU A 109 -15.43 10.61 -6.40
CA LEU A 109 -14.19 10.81 -7.16
C LEU A 109 -14.25 12.10 -8.00
N GLU A 110 -15.38 12.34 -8.69
CA GLU A 110 -15.61 13.55 -9.49
C GLU A 110 -15.56 14.82 -8.65
N ALA A 111 -16.18 14.81 -7.46
CA ALA A 111 -16.18 15.97 -6.55
C ALA A 111 -14.78 16.36 -6.06
N ASN A 112 -13.85 15.40 -6.01
CA ASN A 112 -12.47 15.60 -5.58
C ASN A 112 -11.48 15.69 -6.75
N SER A 113 -11.95 15.74 -8.01
CA SER A 113 -11.10 15.78 -9.21
C SER A 113 -10.15 14.59 -9.38
N TRP A 114 -10.56 13.40 -8.91
CA TRP A 114 -9.78 12.16 -9.02
C TRP A 114 -10.18 11.27 -10.19
N LYS A 115 -11.15 11.72 -11.01
CA LYS A 115 -11.67 11.02 -12.18
C LYS A 115 -11.62 11.90 -13.42
#